data_AF-A0A3D0XRY7-F1
#
_entry.id   AF-A0A3D0XRY7-F1
#
_cell.length_a   1.000
_cell.length_b   1.000
_cell.length_c   1.000
_cell.angle_alpha   90.00
_cell.angle_beta   90.00
_cell.angle_gamma   90.00
#
_symmetry.space_group_name_H-M   'P 1'
#
loop_
_entity.id
_entity.type
_entity.pdbx_description
1 polymer ?
#
loop_
_entity_poly.entity_id
_entity_poly.type
_entity_poly.pdbx_seq_one_letter_code
_entity_poly.pdbx_strand_id
1 'polypeptide(L)'
;MTTTEKVAYLKGLVEGLGVDDTSKEGRIVKAIVDVLDDMALTLSDVEDNVSEISEQVDAVDEDLEDLEKDFYGDEDEDDDSDYYELTCPKCGEKVYLDD
;
A
#
# COMPACT_ATOMS: atom_id res chain seq x y z
N MET A 1 -10.56 -17.85 -7.87
CA MET A 1 -11.83 -17.66 -7.17
C MET A 1 -11.70 -16.48 -6.24
N THR A 2 -12.32 -15.35 -6.57
CA THR A 2 -12.45 -14.18 -5.70
C THR A 2 -13.31 -14.52 -4.47
N THR A 3 -13.29 -13.68 -3.44
CA THR A 3 -14.12 -13.88 -2.25
C THR A 3 -15.60 -13.90 -2.62
N THR A 4 -16.03 -13.03 -3.53
CA THR A 4 -17.39 -12.99 -4.09
C THR A 4 -17.77 -14.30 -4.80
N GLU A 5 -16.88 -14.88 -5.61
CA GLU A 5 -17.14 -16.17 -6.27
C GLU A 5 -17.28 -17.33 -5.26
N LYS A 6 -16.50 -17.30 -4.17
CA LYS A 6 -16.60 -18.30 -3.10
C LYS A 6 -17.92 -18.18 -2.32
N VAL A 7 -18.37 -16.95 -2.04
CA VAL A 7 -19.66 -16.73 -1.36
C VAL A 7 -20.83 -17.08 -2.25
N ALA A 8 -20.79 -16.73 -3.54
CA ALA A 8 -21.80 -17.14 -4.51
C ALA A 8 -21.91 -18.67 -4.61
N TYR A 9 -20.77 -19.39 -4.58
CA TYR A 9 -20.76 -20.85 -4.52
C TYR A 9 -21.42 -21.38 -3.23
N LEU A 10 -21.12 -20.80 -2.06
CA LEU A 10 -21.75 -21.18 -0.80
C LEU A 10 -23.26 -20.93 -0.81
N LYS A 11 -23.70 -19.81 -1.38
CA LYS A 11 -25.12 -19.47 -1.53
C LYS A 11 -25.85 -20.53 -2.37
N GLY A 12 -25.28 -20.88 -3.52
CA GLY A 12 -25.81 -21.97 -4.36
C GLY A 12 -25.79 -23.33 -3.67
N LEU A 13 -24.81 -23.60 -2.81
CA LEU A 13 -24.74 -24.85 -2.05
C LEU A 13 -25.82 -24.91 -0.96
N VAL A 14 -26.09 -23.80 -0.27
CA VAL A 14 -27.16 -23.68 0.74
C VAL A 14 -28.53 -23.88 0.09
N GLU A 15 -28.75 -23.31 -1.10
CA GLU A 15 -29.98 -23.51 -1.89
C GLU A 15 -30.10 -24.96 -2.39
N GLY A 16 -29.02 -25.51 -2.96
CA GLY A 16 -29.00 -26.85 -3.55
C GLY A 16 -29.14 -27.99 -2.52
N LEU A 17 -28.70 -27.78 -1.28
CA LEU A 17 -28.91 -28.71 -0.18
C LEU A 17 -30.31 -28.62 0.45
N GLY A 18 -31.13 -27.65 0.01
CA GLY A 18 -32.47 -27.45 0.55
C GLY A 18 -32.47 -26.96 1.99
N VAL A 19 -31.52 -26.10 2.37
CA VAL A 19 -31.47 -25.53 3.72
C VAL A 19 -32.75 -24.72 3.96
N ASP A 20 -33.57 -25.24 4.88
CA ASP A 20 -34.90 -24.73 5.17
C ASP A 20 -34.85 -23.51 6.11
N ASP A 21 -35.53 -22.44 5.73
CA ASP A 21 -35.65 -21.21 6.53
C ASP A 21 -36.75 -21.27 7.60
N THR A 22 -37.48 -22.37 7.73
CA THR A 22 -38.37 -22.57 8.88
C THR A 22 -37.64 -23.15 10.10
N SER A 23 -36.54 -23.86 9.88
CA SER A 23 -35.64 -24.32 10.94
C SER A 23 -34.84 -23.16 11.56
N LYS A 24 -34.55 -23.22 12.86
CA LYS A 24 -33.77 -22.17 13.54
C LYS A 24 -32.36 -22.10 12.97
N GLU A 25 -31.78 -23.26 12.69
CA GLU A 25 -30.43 -23.44 12.17
C GLU A 25 -30.32 -22.93 10.73
N GLY A 26 -31.29 -23.24 9.86
CA GLY A 26 -31.27 -22.78 8.47
C GLY A 26 -31.47 -21.27 8.34
N ARG A 27 -32.24 -20.64 9.24
CA ARG A 27 -32.31 -19.16 9.32
C ARG A 27 -30.96 -18.55 9.67
N ILE A 28 -30.23 -19.15 10.61
CA ILE A 28 -28.89 -18.68 10.99
C ILE A 28 -27.92 -18.86 9.82
N VAL A 29 -27.93 -20.02 9.16
CA VAL A 29 -27.05 -20.29 8.01
C VAL A 29 -27.29 -19.32 6.86
N LYS A 30 -28.55 -19.07 6.48
CA LYS A 30 -28.87 -18.08 5.45
C LYS A 30 -28.40 -16.68 5.83
N ALA A 31 -28.66 -16.25 7.07
CA ALA A 31 -28.19 -14.95 7.55
C ALA A 31 -26.66 -14.82 7.55
N ILE A 32 -25.92 -15.90 7.87
CA ILE A 32 -24.46 -15.91 7.77
C ILE A 32 -24.02 -15.75 6.31
N VAL A 33 -24.65 -16.47 5.38
CA VAL A 33 -24.32 -16.36 3.95
C VAL A 33 -24.58 -14.95 3.43
N ASP A 34 -25.69 -14.31 3.83
CA ASP A 34 -26.00 -12.94 3.43
C ASP A 34 -24.95 -11.95 3.96
N VAL A 35 -24.55 -12.07 5.23
CA VAL A 35 -23.47 -11.25 5.79
C VAL A 35 -22.14 -11.47 5.06
N LEU A 36 -21.83 -12.71 4.69
CA LEU A 36 -20.63 -13.01 3.91
C LEU A 36 -20.69 -12.39 2.50
N ASP A 37 -21.87 -12.26 1.90
CA ASP A 37 -22.09 -11.65 0.58
C ASP A 37 -21.78 -10.15 0.65
N ASP A 38 -22.35 -9.46 1.63
CA ASP A 38 -22.08 -8.05 1.90
C ASP A 38 -20.60 -7.79 2.23
N MET A 39 -19.97 -8.68 3.01
CA MET A 39 -18.54 -8.61 3.31
C MET A 39 -17.68 -8.83 2.07
N ALA A 40 -18.07 -9.73 1.17
CA ALA A 40 -17.32 -9.98 -0.06
C ALA A 40 -17.35 -8.77 -1.00
N LEU A 41 -18.50 -8.09 -1.11
CA LEU A 41 -18.62 -6.85 -1.88
C LEU A 41 -17.78 -5.74 -1.27
N THR A 42 -17.90 -5.52 0.04
CA THR A 42 -17.11 -4.50 0.76
C THR A 42 -15.61 -4.76 0.64
N LEU A 43 -15.18 -6.03 0.69
CA LEU A 43 -13.78 -6.39 0.52
C LEU A 43 -13.29 -6.09 -0.89
N SER A 44 -14.10 -6.34 -1.92
CA SER A 44 -13.78 -5.97 -3.31
C SER A 44 -13.57 -4.47 -3.44
N ASP A 45 -14.47 -3.66 -2.87
CA ASP A 45 -14.33 -2.19 -2.90
C ASP A 45 -13.06 -1.73 -2.17
N VAL A 46 -12.69 -2.40 -1.07
CA VAL A 46 -11.44 -2.11 -0.35
C VAL A 46 -10.22 -2.46 -1.20
N GLU A 47 -10.21 -3.62 -1.86
CA GLU A 47 -9.12 -4.03 -2.75
C GLU A 47 -8.91 -3.00 -3.87
N ASP A 48 -9.98 -2.50 -4.49
CA ASP A 48 -9.93 -1.46 -5.52
C ASP A 48 -9.35 -0.14 -4.96
N ASN A 49 -9.83 0.32 -3.80
CA ASN A 49 -9.30 1.53 -3.15
C ASN A 49 -7.82 1.40 -2.76
N VAL A 50 -7.39 0.22 -2.32
CA VAL A 50 -5.97 -0.02 -2.01
C VAL A 50 -5.11 0.04 -3.27
N SER A 51 -5.61 -0.48 -4.39
CA SER A 51 -4.91 -0.35 -5.69
C SER A 51 -4.73 1.11 -6.08
N GLU A 52 -5.79 1.91 -5.98
CA GLU A 52 -5.73 3.36 -6.28
C GLU A 52 -4.76 4.09 -5.35
N ILE A 53 -4.80 3.80 -4.05
CA ILE A 53 -3.85 4.40 -3.08
C ILE A 53 -2.41 4.00 -3.42
N SER A 54 -2.16 2.76 -3.86
CA SER A 54 -0.81 2.33 -4.24
C SER A 54 -0.28 3.13 -5.41
N GLU A 55 -1.10 3.37 -6.45
CA GLU A 55 -0.73 4.22 -7.59
C GLU A 55 -0.42 5.65 -7.17
N GLN A 56 -1.18 6.19 -6.21
CA GLN A 56 -0.95 7.53 -5.67
C GLN A 56 0.33 7.60 -4.84
N VAL A 57 0.69 6.53 -4.11
CA VAL A 57 1.95 6.45 -3.37
C VAL A 57 3.13 6.39 -4.32
N ASP A 58 3.03 5.62 -5.41
CA ASP A 58 4.07 5.55 -6.44
C ASP A 58 4.29 6.92 -7.08
N ALA A 59 3.22 7.67 -7.36
CA ALA A 59 3.33 9.03 -7.89
C ALA A 59 4.00 10.01 -6.90
N VAL A 60 3.71 9.87 -5.60
CA VAL A 60 4.39 10.67 -4.56
C VAL A 60 5.87 10.30 -4.47
N ASP A 61 6.23 9.03 -4.61
CA ASP A 61 7.62 8.57 -4.60
C ASP A 61 8.41 9.18 -5.77
N GLU A 62 7.83 9.18 -6.98
CA GLU A 62 8.42 9.82 -8.18
C GLU A 62 8.60 11.34 -7.98
N ASP A 63 7.58 12.03 -7.46
CA ASP A 63 7.67 13.47 -7.16
C ASP A 63 8.78 13.77 -6.13
N LEU A 64 8.98 12.89 -5.14
CA LEU A 64 10.04 13.03 -4.14
C LEU A 64 11.41 12.76 -4.75
N GLU A 65 11.55 11.75 -5.62
CA GLU A 65 12.80 11.47 -6.34
C GLU A 65 13.24 12.68 -7.18
N ASP A 66 12.31 13.33 -7.87
CA ASP A 66 12.59 14.54 -8.64
C ASP A 66 13.02 15.71 -7.75
N LEU A 67 12.37 15.90 -6.60
CA LEU A 67 12.80 16.90 -5.62
C LEU A 67 14.18 16.57 -5.04
N GLU A 68 14.49 15.30 -4.78
CA GLU A 68 15.78 14.88 -4.27
C GLU A 68 16.90 15.21 -5.26
N LYS A 69 16.69 14.93 -6.56
CA LYS A 69 17.63 15.33 -7.63
C LYS A 69 17.82 16.84 -7.72
N ASP A 70 16.75 17.62 -7.60
CA ASP A 70 16.80 19.09 -7.71
C ASP A 70 17.52 19.76 -6.51
N PHE A 71 17.37 19.20 -5.30
CA PHE A 71 17.86 19.83 -4.06
C PHE A 71 19.13 19.20 -3.50
N TYR A 72 19.31 17.90 -3.64
CA TYR A 72 20.47 17.16 -3.15
C TYR A 72 21.43 16.75 -4.28
N GLY A 73 21.02 16.86 -5.55
CA GLY A 73 21.85 16.47 -6.70
C GLY A 73 21.99 14.95 -6.86
N ASP A 74 22.57 14.50 -7.98
CA ASP A 74 22.98 13.10 -8.21
C ASP A 74 24.21 12.72 -7.35
N GLU A 75 24.28 13.11 -6.07
CA GLU A 75 25.40 12.80 -5.18
C GLU A 75 25.26 11.38 -4.60
N ASP A 76 25.20 10.41 -5.52
CA ASP A 76 25.69 9.03 -5.33
C ASP A 76 27.23 8.98 -5.55
N GLU A 77 27.96 10.00 -5.13
CA GLU A 77 29.42 9.97 -5.02
C GLU A 77 29.82 10.38 -3.61
N ASP A 78 30.03 9.37 -2.76
CA ASP A 78 30.97 9.35 -1.62
C ASP A 78 31.46 10.73 -1.13
N ASP A 79 30.69 11.42 -0.29
CA ASP A 79 31.29 12.44 0.59
C ASP A 79 30.60 12.47 1.96
N ASP A 80 30.41 11.28 2.52
CA ASP A 80 30.43 11.04 3.97
C ASP A 80 31.89 11.16 4.46
N SER A 81 32.55 12.22 4.01
CA SER A 81 33.90 12.57 4.39
C SER A 81 33.73 13.73 5.37
N ASP A 82 34.03 13.46 6.64
CA ASP A 82 34.04 14.40 7.75
C ASP A 82 35.12 15.48 7.57
N TYR A 83 35.17 16.16 6.41
CA TYR A 83 36.20 17.14 6.10
C TYR A 83 35.69 18.55 6.34
N TYR A 84 36.43 19.33 7.12
CA TYR A 84 36.15 20.75 7.32
C TYR A 84 36.88 21.59 6.25
N GLU A 85 36.12 22.25 5.36
CA GLU A 85 36.67 23.25 4.42
C GLU A 85 36.96 24.57 5.14
N LEU A 86 38.21 25.02 5.11
CA LEU A 86 38.63 26.31 5.65
C LEU A 86 39.27 27.16 4.55
N THR A 87 38.88 28.43 4.48
CA THR A 87 39.50 29.42 3.59
C THR A 87 40.50 30.27 4.37
N CYS A 88 41.77 30.28 3.95
CA CYS A 88 42.79 31.14 4.56
C CYS A 88 42.47 32.62 4.30
N PRO A 89 42.19 33.44 5.33
CA PRO A 89 41.79 34.84 5.13
C PRO A 89 42.93 35.73 4.61
N LYS A 90 44.17 35.21 4.54
CA LYS A 90 45.36 35.96 4.12
C LYS A 90 45.72 35.75 2.66
N CYS A 91 45.57 34.53 2.13
CA CYS A 91 45.90 34.21 0.73
C CYS A 91 44.71 33.72 -0.09
N GLY A 92 43.56 33.44 0.54
CA GLY A 92 42.36 32.94 -0.13
C GLY A 92 42.45 31.47 -0.55
N GLU A 93 43.52 30.78 -0.16
CA GLU A 93 43.68 29.34 -0.44
C GLU A 93 42.68 28.53 0.39
N LYS A 94 42.00 27.60 -0.28
CA LYS A 94 41.06 26.66 0.33
C LYS A 94 41.81 25.40 0.76
N VAL A 95 41.60 24.99 2.00
CA VAL A 95 42.23 23.81 2.61
C VAL A 95 41.13 22.90 3.15
N TYR A 96 41.26 21.61 2.88
CA TYR A 96 40.36 20.55 3.33
C TYR A 96 41.06 19.74 4.42
N LEU A 97 40.42 19.57 5.59
CA LEU A 97 40.96 18.84 6.74
C LEU A 97 40.06 17.65 7.07
N ASP A 98 40.61 16.44 7.06
CA ASP A 98 39.96 15.23 7.60
C ASP A 98 39.99 15.27 9.14
N ASP A 99 39.09 14.55 9.81
CA ASP A 99 39.02 14.44 11.29
C ASP A 99 40.28 13.79 11.91
#